data_AF-A0A699WC94-F1
#
_entry.id   AF-A0A699WC94-F1
#
_cell.length_a   1.000
_cell.length_b   1.000
_cell.length_c   1.000
_cell.angle_alpha   90.00
_cell.angle_beta   90.00
_cell.angle_gamma   90.00
#
_symmetry.space_group_name_H-M   'P 1'
#
loop_
_entity.id
_entity.type
_entity.pdbx_description
1 polymer ?
#
loop_
_entity_poly.entity_id
_entity_poly.type
_entity_poly.pdbx_seq_one_letter_code
_entity_poly.pdbx_strand_id
1 'polypeptide(L)'
;HIIDYLALMGDKVDNIPGVPGVGEKTAAGLLVGINGGLKELYENLDKVPTLAIRGAKSLPAKLEEHKEMAFLSYQLATIKVDVPLDIELDALHCGEPDREALLALYTELEFKSWINDLQREAKQEGAEIAPVEEAAPVIEAKYELILEQ
;
A
#
# COMPACT_ATOMS: atom_id res chain seq x y z
N HIS A 1 -16.69 2.36 -12.39
CA HIS A 1 -16.11 1.39 -13.34
C HIS A 1 -14.81 0.76 -12.86
N ILE A 2 -13.79 1.49 -12.37
CA ILE A 2 -12.57 0.84 -11.85
C ILE A 2 -12.86 -0.06 -10.63
N ILE A 3 -13.67 0.43 -9.68
CA ILE A 3 -14.09 -0.36 -8.52
C ILE A 3 -14.81 -1.64 -8.97
N ASP A 4 -15.76 -1.53 -9.89
CA ASP A 4 -16.50 -2.68 -10.45
C ASP A 4 -15.60 -3.67 -11.18
N TYR A 5 -14.59 -3.15 -11.88
CA TYR A 5 -13.61 -3.93 -12.60
C TYR A 5 -12.75 -4.75 -11.64
N LEU A 6 -12.17 -4.11 -10.62
CA LEU A 6 -11.39 -4.77 -9.56
C LEU A 6 -12.24 -5.75 -8.74
N ALA A 7 -13.51 -5.43 -8.51
CA ALA A 7 -14.44 -6.33 -7.83
C ALA A 7 -14.64 -7.66 -8.57
N LEU A 8 -14.55 -7.64 -9.91
CA LEU A 8 -14.70 -8.82 -10.76
C LEU A 8 -13.38 -9.57 -10.96
N MET A 9 -12.29 -8.87 -11.27
CA MET A 9 -11.01 -9.52 -11.58
C MET A 9 -10.13 -9.80 -10.35
N GLY A 10 -10.36 -9.08 -9.25
CA GLY A 10 -9.53 -9.08 -8.06
C GLY A 10 -8.29 -8.18 -8.18
N ASP A 11 -7.59 -8.02 -7.06
CA ASP A 11 -6.30 -7.36 -6.97
C ASP A 11 -5.43 -8.13 -5.96
N LYS A 12 -4.37 -8.77 -6.46
CA LYS A 12 -3.50 -9.57 -5.61
C LYS A 12 -2.66 -8.72 -4.67
N VAL A 13 -2.27 -7.51 -5.08
CA VAL A 13 -1.41 -6.63 -4.28
C VAL A 13 -2.17 -6.17 -3.04
N ASP A 14 -3.44 -5.84 -3.22
CA ASP A 14 -4.35 -5.38 -2.16
C ASP A 14 -5.18 -6.52 -1.52
N ASN A 15 -4.84 -7.78 -1.82
CA ASN A 15 -5.52 -8.97 -1.31
C ASN A 15 -7.04 -9.00 -1.55
N ILE A 16 -7.48 -8.44 -2.68
CA ILE A 16 -8.86 -8.45 -3.15
C ILE A 16 -9.09 -9.72 -3.98
N PRO A 17 -10.00 -10.63 -3.57
CA PRO A 17 -10.10 -11.96 -4.17
C PRO A 17 -10.73 -11.96 -5.58
N GLY A 18 -11.70 -11.08 -5.86
CA GLY A 18 -12.42 -11.04 -7.14
C GLY A 18 -13.34 -12.24 -7.37
N VAL A 19 -13.70 -12.53 -8.61
CA VAL A 19 -14.49 -13.72 -8.99
C VAL A 19 -13.58 -14.76 -9.65
N PRO A 20 -13.51 -16.01 -9.13
CA PRO A 20 -12.72 -17.08 -9.71
C PRO A 20 -12.98 -17.30 -11.21
N GLY A 21 -11.92 -17.22 -12.01
CA GLY A 21 -11.99 -17.44 -13.45
C GLY A 21 -12.51 -16.25 -14.26
N VAL A 22 -12.75 -15.09 -13.63
CA VAL A 22 -12.96 -13.81 -14.30
C VAL A 22 -11.65 -13.03 -14.25
N GLY A 23 -10.97 -12.93 -15.39
CA GLY A 23 -9.77 -12.09 -15.53
C GLY A 23 -10.09 -10.76 -16.22
N GLU A 24 -9.06 -9.93 -16.40
CA GLU A 24 -9.12 -8.58 -17.00
C GLU A 24 -10.05 -8.48 -18.23
N LYS A 25 -9.83 -9.33 -19.25
CA LYS A 25 -10.61 -9.29 -20.49
C LYS A 25 -12.07 -9.66 -20.29
N THR A 26 -12.35 -10.60 -19.39
CA THR A 26 -13.71 -11.04 -19.07
C THR A 26 -14.42 -9.96 -18.27
N ALA A 27 -13.77 -9.38 -17.25
CA ALA A 27 -14.32 -8.30 -16.44
C ALA A 27 -14.66 -7.08 -17.31
N ALA A 28 -13.72 -6.63 -18.16
CA ALA A 28 -13.97 -5.52 -19.08
C ALA A 28 -15.12 -5.83 -20.06
N GLY A 29 -15.14 -7.04 -20.64
CA GLY A 29 -16.21 -7.47 -21.54
C GLY A 29 -17.59 -7.50 -20.89
N LEU A 30 -17.67 -7.91 -19.62
CA LEU A 30 -18.92 -7.94 -18.85
C LEU A 30 -19.44 -6.53 -18.60
N LEU A 31 -18.59 -5.64 -18.09
CA LEU A 31 -18.98 -4.27 -17.75
C LEU A 31 -19.37 -3.46 -18.99
N VAL A 32 -18.60 -3.58 -20.07
CA VAL A 32 -18.91 -2.93 -21.35
C VAL A 32 -20.16 -3.54 -21.99
N GLY A 33 -20.29 -4.86 -21.97
CA GLY A 33 -21.41 -5.56 -22.59
C GLY A 33 -22.76 -5.32 -21.91
N ILE A 34 -22.76 -5.22 -20.58
CA ILE A 34 -23.93 -4.81 -19.80
C ILE A 34 -24.14 -3.28 -19.83
N ASN A 35 -23.09 -2.52 -20.17
CA ASN A 35 -23.07 -1.06 -20.13
C ASN A 35 -23.46 -0.53 -18.74
N GLY A 36 -22.77 -1.02 -17.70
CA GLY A 36 -23.09 -0.74 -16.30
C GLY A 36 -21.98 -1.10 -15.32
N GLY A 37 -22.31 -1.12 -14.04
CA GLY A 37 -21.44 -1.54 -12.95
C GLY A 37 -21.72 -2.96 -12.49
N LEU A 38 -21.17 -3.29 -11.32
CA LEU A 38 -21.32 -4.62 -10.72
C LEU A 38 -22.79 -4.94 -10.43
N LYS A 39 -23.54 -3.97 -9.90
CA LYS A 39 -24.96 -4.16 -9.56
C LYS A 39 -25.80 -4.45 -10.81
N GLU A 40 -25.64 -3.64 -11.86
CA GLU A 40 -26.36 -3.83 -13.11
C GLU A 40 -26.01 -5.16 -13.77
N LEU A 41 -24.76 -5.63 -13.65
CA LEU A 41 -24.35 -6.96 -14.11
C LEU A 41 -25.15 -8.06 -13.40
N TYR A 42 -25.26 -8.02 -12.07
CA TYR A 42 -26.01 -9.03 -11.30
C TYR A 42 -27.53 -8.95 -11.51
N GLU A 43 -28.07 -7.79 -11.85
CA GLU A 43 -29.49 -7.63 -12.23
C GLU A 43 -29.80 -8.17 -13.64
N ASN A 44 -28.78 -8.36 -14.49
CA ASN A 44 -28.92 -8.73 -15.90
C ASN A 44 -28.07 -9.96 -16.28
N LEU A 45 -27.91 -10.93 -15.37
CA LEU A 45 -27.12 -12.14 -15.62
C LEU A 45 -27.62 -12.98 -16.80
N ASP A 46 -28.90 -12.88 -17.16
CA ASP A 46 -29.53 -13.52 -18.30
C ASP A 46 -28.99 -13.03 -19.66
N LYS A 47 -28.45 -11.79 -19.70
CA LYS A 47 -27.85 -11.20 -20.90
C LYS A 47 -26.40 -11.64 -21.10
N VAL A 48 -25.71 -12.07 -20.04
CA VAL A 48 -24.29 -12.45 -20.10
C VAL A 48 -23.98 -13.52 -21.17
N PRO A 49 -24.80 -14.59 -21.37
CA PRO A 49 -24.59 -15.58 -22.43
C PRO A 49 -24.63 -15.01 -23.86
N THR A 50 -25.23 -13.83 -24.06
CA THR A 50 -25.33 -13.17 -25.38
C THR A 50 -24.11 -12.31 -25.70
N LEU A 51 -23.25 -12.05 -24.71
CA LEU A 51 -22.06 -11.22 -24.88
C LEU A 51 -20.96 -11.97 -25.63
N ALA A 52 -20.16 -11.23 -26.40
CA ALA A 52 -19.02 -11.74 -27.16
C ALA A 52 -17.79 -12.02 -26.25
N ILE A 53 -17.99 -12.83 -25.22
CA ILE A 53 -16.98 -13.16 -24.19
C ILE A 53 -16.72 -14.66 -24.20
N ARG A 54 -15.45 -15.05 -24.04
CA ARG A 54 -15.08 -16.47 -23.95
C ARG A 54 -15.75 -17.12 -22.73
N GLY A 55 -16.54 -18.17 -22.97
CA GLY A 55 -17.24 -18.88 -21.90
C GLY A 55 -18.52 -18.21 -21.41
N ALA A 56 -19.07 -17.24 -22.16
CA ALA A 56 -20.28 -16.50 -21.80
C ALA A 56 -21.45 -17.35 -21.27
N LYS A 57 -21.63 -18.58 -21.82
CA LYS A 57 -22.72 -19.48 -21.40
C LYS A 57 -22.60 -20.02 -19.97
N SER A 58 -21.38 -20.15 -19.43
CA SER A 58 -21.15 -20.69 -18.09
C SER A 58 -20.81 -19.62 -17.05
N LEU A 59 -20.58 -18.37 -17.48
CA LEU A 59 -20.32 -17.24 -16.59
C LEU A 59 -21.47 -16.90 -15.63
N PRO A 60 -22.76 -16.93 -16.02
CA PRO A 60 -23.85 -16.58 -15.10
C PRO A 60 -23.86 -17.44 -13.83
N ALA A 61 -23.69 -18.76 -13.98
CA ALA A 61 -23.67 -19.67 -12.84
C ALA A 61 -22.50 -19.40 -11.90
N LYS A 62 -21.31 -19.11 -12.45
CA LYS A 62 -20.12 -18.75 -11.67
C LYS A 62 -20.25 -17.41 -10.96
N LEU A 63 -20.82 -16.42 -11.65
CA LEU A 63 -21.08 -15.11 -11.06
C LEU A 63 -22.06 -15.25 -9.89
N GLU A 64 -23.15 -16.01 -10.08
CA GLU A 64 -24.12 -16.24 -9.00
C GLU A 64 -23.50 -17.01 -7.81
N GLU A 65 -22.70 -18.05 -8.08
CA GLU A 65 -21.98 -18.82 -7.05
C GLU A 65 -21.03 -17.95 -6.21
N HIS A 66 -20.38 -16.96 -6.83
CA HIS A 66 -19.39 -16.10 -6.19
C HIS A 66 -19.89 -14.66 -5.97
N LYS A 67 -21.21 -14.46 -5.95
CA LYS A 67 -21.83 -13.14 -5.82
C LYS A 67 -21.38 -12.41 -4.57
N GLU A 68 -21.45 -13.07 -3.42
CA GLU A 68 -21.03 -12.49 -2.14
C GLU A 68 -19.55 -12.06 -2.16
N MET A 69 -18.70 -12.86 -2.79
CA MET A 69 -17.27 -12.56 -2.93
C MET A 69 -17.03 -11.35 -3.85
N ALA A 70 -17.81 -11.22 -4.93
CA ALA A 70 -17.74 -10.07 -5.82
C ALA A 70 -18.15 -8.77 -5.11
N PHE A 71 -19.24 -8.81 -4.34
CA PHE A 71 -19.70 -7.64 -3.58
C PHE A 71 -18.78 -7.31 -2.39
N LEU A 72 -18.17 -8.30 -1.75
CA LEU A 72 -17.11 -8.07 -0.78
C LEU A 72 -15.90 -7.40 -1.45
N SER A 73 -15.47 -7.91 -2.61
CA SER A 73 -14.36 -7.33 -3.38
C SER A 73 -14.67 -5.89 -3.80
N TYR A 74 -15.93 -5.59 -4.13
CA TYR A 74 -16.38 -4.22 -4.41
C TYR A 74 -16.24 -3.31 -3.19
N GLN A 75 -16.65 -3.77 -2.01
CA GLN A 75 -16.49 -3.01 -0.78
C GLN A 75 -15.01 -2.76 -0.48
N LEU A 76 -14.16 -3.78 -0.61
CA LEU A 76 -12.72 -3.66 -0.37
C LEU A 76 -12.01 -2.73 -1.37
N ALA A 77 -12.43 -2.77 -2.65
CA ALA A 77 -11.91 -1.86 -3.68
C ALA A 77 -12.43 -0.42 -3.54
N THR A 78 -13.46 -0.19 -2.72
CA THR A 78 -14.04 1.14 -2.52
C THR A 78 -13.27 1.88 -1.46
N ILE A 79 -12.64 3.00 -1.84
CA ILE A 79 -11.94 3.87 -0.90
C ILE A 79 -12.94 4.51 0.06
N LYS A 80 -12.73 4.30 1.36
CA LYS A 80 -13.50 4.97 2.42
C LYS A 80 -13.01 6.42 2.57
N VAL A 81 -13.80 7.37 2.07
CA VAL A 81 -13.47 8.81 2.07
C VAL A 81 -14.05 9.59 3.25
N ASP A 82 -14.84 8.92 4.08
CA ASP A 82 -15.58 9.46 5.23
C ASP A 82 -15.01 8.94 6.56
N VAL A 83 -13.68 8.77 6.62
CA VAL A 83 -13.01 8.35 7.85
C VAL A 83 -12.98 9.54 8.82
N PRO A 84 -13.51 9.41 10.06
CA PRO A 84 -13.38 10.46 11.06
C PRO A 84 -11.91 10.59 11.46
N LEU A 85 -11.38 11.80 11.38
CA LEU A 85 -10.02 12.14 11.76
C LEU A 85 -10.07 13.23 12.83
N ASP A 86 -9.29 13.06 13.90
CA ASP A 86 -9.17 14.05 14.98
C ASP A 86 -8.18 15.18 14.64
N ILE A 87 -7.92 15.40 13.34
CA ILE A 87 -6.98 16.39 12.84
C ILE A 87 -7.57 17.12 11.63
N GLU A 88 -7.43 18.44 11.66
CA GLU A 88 -7.86 19.32 10.57
C GLU A 88 -6.72 19.54 9.56
N LEU A 89 -7.07 19.86 8.32
CA LEU A 89 -6.07 20.08 7.24
C LEU A 89 -5.03 21.15 7.60
N ASP A 90 -5.44 22.21 8.32
CA ASP A 90 -4.54 23.30 8.71
C ASP A 90 -3.44 22.85 9.70
N ALA A 91 -3.65 21.75 10.41
CA ALA A 91 -2.64 21.15 11.27
C ALA A 91 -1.59 20.34 10.49
N LEU A 92 -1.86 19.98 9.23
CA LEU A 92 -0.97 19.20 8.35
C LEU A 92 -0.02 20.11 7.55
N HIS A 93 0.71 20.98 8.22
CA HIS A 93 1.79 21.75 7.59
C HIS A 93 3.14 21.07 7.80
N CYS A 94 4.01 21.14 6.79
CA CYS A 94 5.40 20.73 6.93
C CYS A 94 6.11 21.74 7.84
N GLY A 95 6.43 21.34 9.07
CA GLY A 95 7.18 22.16 10.02
C GLY A 95 8.69 22.06 9.81
N GLU A 96 9.44 22.82 10.61
CA GLU A 96 10.90 22.71 10.66
C GLU A 96 11.32 21.34 11.21
N PRO A 97 12.32 20.67 10.61
CA PRO A 97 12.78 19.37 11.07
C PRO A 97 13.43 19.46 12.45
N ASP A 98 13.12 18.51 13.33
CA ASP A 98 13.86 18.32 14.59
C ASP A 98 15.21 17.67 14.28
N ARG A 99 16.23 18.51 14.08
CA ARG A 99 17.57 18.10 13.65
C ARG A 99 18.29 17.24 14.68
N GLU A 100 18.01 17.44 15.96
CA GLU A 100 18.63 16.63 17.03
C GLU A 100 18.01 15.22 17.04
N ALA A 101 16.68 15.11 16.96
CA ALA A 101 16.00 13.83 16.88
C ALA A 101 16.37 13.06 15.60
N LEU A 102 16.48 13.75 14.47
CA LEU A 102 16.91 13.15 13.20
C LEU A 102 18.35 12.64 13.26
N LEU A 103 19.28 13.43 13.84
CA LEU A 103 20.67 13.00 13.97
C LEU A 103 20.80 11.76 14.85
N ALA A 104 20.06 11.69 15.95
CA ALA A 104 20.00 10.49 16.79
C ALA A 104 19.50 9.28 16.01
N LEU A 105 18.37 9.40 15.30
CA LEU A 105 17.79 8.29 14.54
C LEU A 105 18.68 7.84 13.37
N TYR A 106 19.29 8.78 12.64
CA TYR A 106 20.18 8.46 11.54
C TYR A 106 21.48 7.81 12.01
N THR A 107 21.96 8.17 13.20
CA THR A 107 23.13 7.53 13.82
C THR A 107 22.81 6.10 14.22
N GLU A 108 21.66 5.87 14.89
CA GLU A 108 21.19 4.52 15.26
C GLU A 108 21.00 3.60 14.04
N LEU A 109 20.43 4.13 12.96
CA LEU A 109 20.18 3.39 11.71
C LEU A 109 21.40 3.36 10.76
N GLU A 110 22.54 3.93 11.16
CA GLU A 110 23.77 4.06 10.38
C GLU A 110 23.60 4.73 8.99
N PHE A 111 22.65 5.67 8.85
CA PHE A 111 22.39 6.41 7.62
C PHE A 111 23.39 7.54 7.38
N LYS A 112 24.65 7.17 7.16
CA LYS A 112 25.81 8.08 7.03
C LYS A 112 25.62 9.19 5.98
N SER A 113 24.94 8.92 4.86
CA SER A 113 24.66 9.95 3.86
C SER A 113 23.72 11.03 4.38
N TRP A 114 22.65 10.62 5.09
CA TRP A 114 21.65 11.55 5.63
C TRP A 114 22.20 12.35 6.82
N ILE A 115 23.11 11.78 7.62
CA ILE A 115 23.86 12.52 8.64
C ILE A 115 24.64 13.68 7.99
N ASN A 116 25.37 13.39 6.91
CA ASN A 116 26.17 14.41 6.22
C ASN A 116 25.30 15.50 5.58
N ASP A 117 24.16 15.12 4.98
CA ASP A 117 23.23 16.08 4.40
C ASP A 117 22.61 16.99 5.47
N LEU A 118 22.18 16.42 6.60
CA LEU A 118 21.61 17.15 7.74
C LEU A 118 22.60 18.17 8.35
N GLN A 119 23.86 17.76 8.52
CA GLN A 119 24.93 18.64 9.00
C GLN A 119 25.26 19.76 8.01
N ARG A 120 25.24 19.47 6.70
CA ARG A 120 25.45 20.48 5.65
C ARG A 120 24.34 21.53 5.66
N GLU A 121 23.09 21.09 5.76
CA GLU A 121 21.92 21.96 5.79
C GLU A 121 21.93 22.86 7.05
N ALA A 122 22.27 22.31 8.21
CA ALA A 122 22.41 23.10 9.44
C ALA A 122 23.45 24.20 9.31
N LYS A 123 24.61 23.84 8.74
CA LYS A 123 25.69 24.80 8.52
C LYS A 123 25.32 25.91 7.54
N GLN A 124 24.49 25.64 6.54
CA GLN A 124 24.00 26.65 5.58
C GLN A 124 23.05 27.66 6.23
N GLU A 125 22.31 27.24 7.25
CA GLU A 125 21.35 28.05 7.98
C GLU A 125 21.94 28.70 9.24
N GLY A 126 23.25 28.54 9.46
CA GLY A 126 23.95 29.12 10.62
C GLY A 126 23.68 28.39 11.94
N ALA A 127 23.14 27.17 11.89
CA ALA A 127 22.94 26.29 13.03
C ALA A 127 24.09 25.26 13.13
N GLU A 128 24.56 24.98 14.34
CA GLU A 128 25.46 23.85 14.62
C GLU A 128 24.69 22.75 15.33
N ILE A 129 24.69 21.54 14.76
CA ILE A 129 24.17 20.34 15.43
C ILE A 129 25.38 19.59 15.96
N ALA A 130 25.46 19.40 17.27
CA ALA A 130 26.53 18.61 17.87
C ALA A 130 26.38 17.14 17.45
N PRO A 131 27.48 16.44 17.10
CA PRO A 131 27.44 15.00 16.91
C PRO A 131 26.84 14.33 18.14
N VAL A 132 25.96 13.35 17.94
CA VAL A 132 25.58 12.45 19.02
C VAL A 132 26.88 11.75 19.45
N GLU A 133 27.30 11.97 20.70
CA GLU A 133 28.43 11.24 21.26
C GLU A 133 28.09 9.75 21.19
N GLU A 134 28.70 9.07 20.22
CA GLU A 134 28.70 7.64 20.14
C GLU A 134 29.42 7.16 21.41
N ALA A 135 28.64 6.83 22.45
CA ALA A 135 29.15 6.13 23.60
C ALA A 135 29.59 4.76 23.10
N ALA A 136 30.84 4.68 22.64
CA ALA A 136 31.46 3.43 22.25
C ALA A 136 31.19 2.43 23.37
N PRO A 137 30.63 1.24 23.07
CA PRO A 137 30.44 0.25 24.11
C PRO A 137 31.80 0.04 24.76
N VAL A 138 31.87 0.27 26.07
CA VAL A 138 33.06 -0.06 26.84
C VAL A 138 33.14 -1.58 26.84
N ILE A 139 33.83 -2.13 25.83
CA ILE A 139 34.09 -3.55 25.74
C ILE A 139 35.16 -3.84 26.79
N GLU A 140 34.72 -4.33 27.95
CA GLU A 140 35.60 -4.84 28.99
C GLU A 140 36.22 -6.15 28.49
N ALA A 141 37.28 -6.01 27.68
CA ALA A 141 37.91 -7.12 27.00
C ALA A 141 38.70 -7.96 28.02
N LYS A 142 38.14 -9.10 28.44
CA LYS A 142 38.85 -10.12 29.22
C LYS A 142 39.62 -11.04 28.26
N TYR A 143 40.84 -10.67 27.92
CA TYR A 143 41.75 -11.52 27.16
C TYR A 143 43.04 -11.76 27.95
N GLU A 144 43.61 -12.95 27.77
CA GLU A 144 44.88 -13.34 28.33
C GLU A 144 45.87 -13.45 27.17
N LEU A 145 46.96 -12.66 27.21
CA LEU A 145 48.00 -12.69 26.19
C LEU A 145 48.96 -13.84 26.52
N ILE A 146 48.90 -14.92 25.75
CA ILE A 146 49.90 -16.00 25.81
C ILE A 146 51.01 -15.66 24.81
N LEU A 147 52.18 -15.26 25.32
CA LEU A 147 53.33 -14.84 24.51
C LEU A 147 54.45 -15.89 24.44
N GLU A 148 54.27 -17.05 25.06
CA GLU A 148 55.28 -18.12 25.08
C GLU A 148 54.62 -19.47 24.74
N GLN A 149 55.31 -20.26 23.89
CA GLN A 149 54.96 -21.62 23.48
C GLN A 149 55.63 -22.66 24.37
#